data_AF-A0A4S8LGQ9-F1
#
_entry.id   AF-A0A4S8LGQ9-F1
#
_cell.length_a   1.000
_cell.length_b   1.000
_cell.length_c   1.000
_cell.angle_alpha   90.00
_cell.angle_beta   90.00
_cell.angle_gamma   90.00
#
_symmetry.space_group_name_H-M   'P 1'
#
loop_
_entity.id
_entity.type
_entity.pdbx_description
1 polymer ?
#
loop_
_entity_poly.entity_id
_entity_poly.type
_entity_poly.pdbx_seq_one_letter_code
_entity_poly.pdbx_strand_id
1 'polypeptide(L)'
;LLLYIGADIQDSDIPHRTKLSQLIVQQFQKEYSKMIGDIQNALGRLSWTSDIWSRINLESYLAVTVHYVARGRNRHLELRSRL
;
A
#
# COMPACT_ATOMS: atom_id res chain seq x y z
N LEU A 1 16.71 -5.91 -7.70
CA LEU A 1 17.43 -5.22 -6.60
C LEU A 1 17.56 -6.20 -5.42
N LEU A 2 18.35 -7.26 -5.62
CA LEU A 2 18.71 -8.33 -4.65
C LEU A 2 20.18 -8.78 -4.86
N LEU A 3 21.01 -7.93 -5.49
CA LEU A 3 22.38 -8.28 -5.90
C LEU A 3 23.43 -7.92 -4.85
N TYR A 4 23.02 -7.45 -3.66
CA TYR A 4 23.93 -6.93 -2.64
C TYR A 4 23.62 -7.54 -1.27
N ILE A 5 23.57 -8.86 -1.20
CA ILE A 5 23.67 -9.59 0.06
C ILE A 5 24.88 -10.51 -0.13
N GLY A 6 25.99 -10.15 0.53
CA GLY A 6 27.22 -10.93 0.50
C GLY A 6 27.04 -12.27 1.19
N ALA A 7 27.76 -13.26 0.65
CA ALA A 7 27.90 -14.66 1.07
C ALA A 7 26.76 -15.63 0.67
N ASP A 8 27.16 -16.59 -0.19
CA ASP A 8 26.60 -17.94 -0.34
C ASP A 8 25.11 -18.12 -0.75
N ILE A 9 24.53 -17.14 -1.43
CA ILE A 9 23.18 -17.28 -2.04
C ILE A 9 23.27 -18.17 -3.28
N GLN A 10 22.54 -19.28 -3.27
CA GLN A 10 22.35 -20.18 -4.42
C GLN A 10 21.17 -19.69 -5.29
N ASP A 11 21.12 -20.10 -6.55
CA ASP A 11 20.02 -19.74 -7.47
C ASP A 11 18.63 -20.13 -6.91
N SER A 12 18.56 -21.25 -6.17
CA SER A 12 17.37 -21.70 -5.46
C SER A 12 16.88 -20.74 -4.37
N ASP A 13 17.75 -19.88 -3.85
CA ASP A 13 17.42 -18.90 -2.81
C ASP A 13 16.84 -17.62 -3.42
N ILE A 14 16.99 -17.41 -4.73
CA ILE A 14 16.45 -16.26 -5.44
C ILE A 14 15.00 -16.56 -5.84
N PRO A 15 14.01 -15.83 -5.30
CA PRO A 15 12.62 -16.09 -5.65
C PRO A 15 12.38 -15.76 -7.13
N HIS A 16 11.85 -16.73 -7.86
CA HIS A 16 11.41 -16.53 -9.24
C HIS A 16 10.36 -15.40 -9.32
N ARG A 17 10.24 -14.75 -10.49
CA ARG A 17 9.25 -13.67 -10.72
C ARG A 17 7.85 -14.04 -10.24
N THR A 18 7.40 -15.25 -10.52
CA THR A 18 6.08 -15.75 -10.08
C THR A 18 5.95 -15.73 -8.56
N LYS A 19 6.99 -16.16 -7.83
CA LYS A 19 7.01 -16.16 -6.38
C LYS A 19 7.00 -14.73 -5.83
N LEU A 20 7.78 -13.82 -6.42
CA LEU A 20 7.76 -12.40 -6.05
C LEU A 20 6.39 -11.78 -6.29
N SER A 21 5.77 -12.01 -7.44
CA SER A 21 4.42 -11.50 -7.73
C SER A 21 3.39 -12.01 -6.71
N GLN A 22 3.45 -13.31 -6.36
CA GLN A 22 2.58 -13.86 -5.31
C GLN A 22 2.80 -13.19 -3.96
N LEU A 23 4.06 -13.01 -3.54
CA LEU A 23 4.39 -12.37 -2.27
C LEU A 23 3.94 -10.91 -2.23
N ILE A 24 4.09 -10.16 -3.33
CA ILE A 24 3.61 -8.78 -3.44
C ILE A 24 2.09 -8.72 -3.27
N VAL A 25 1.34 -9.60 -3.98
CA VAL A 25 -0.12 -9.63 -3.87
C VAL A 25 -0.57 -10.03 -2.47
N GLN A 26 0.06 -11.03 -1.86
CA GLN A 26 -0.23 -11.47 -0.49
C GLN A 26 0.01 -10.34 0.52
N GLN A 27 1.15 -9.65 0.41
CA GLN A 27 1.49 -8.55 1.30
C GLN A 27 0.55 -7.35 1.07
N PHE A 28 0.18 -7.07 -0.18
CA PHE A 28 -0.82 -6.05 -0.51
C PHE A 28 -2.16 -6.36 0.16
N GLN A 29 -2.69 -7.58 0.02
CA GLN A 29 -3.97 -7.98 0.63
C GLN A 29 -3.95 -7.80 2.15
N LYS A 30 -2.84 -8.19 2.80
CA LYS A 30 -2.67 -8.02 4.25
C LYS A 30 -2.72 -6.55 4.68
N GLU A 31 -1.95 -5.68 4.01
CA GLU A 31 -1.95 -4.25 4.34
C GLU A 31 -3.27 -3.58 3.97
N TYR A 32 -3.92 -4.01 2.88
CA TYR A 32 -5.24 -3.53 2.48
C TYR A 32 -6.30 -3.85 3.54
N SER A 33 -6.37 -5.09 4.04
CA SER A 33 -7.31 -5.45 5.12
C SER A 33 -7.07 -4.64 6.38
N LYS A 34 -5.80 -4.41 6.75
CA LYS A 34 -5.44 -3.56 7.89
C LYS A 34 -5.87 -2.10 7.68
N MET A 35 -5.64 -1.56 6.48
CA MET A 35 -6.04 -0.21 6.10
C MET A 35 -7.56 -0.03 6.20
N ILE A 36 -8.35 -0.99 5.72
CA ILE A 36 -9.81 -0.94 5.85
C ILE A 36 -10.22 -0.94 7.33
N GLY A 37 -9.60 -1.79 8.15
CA GLY A 37 -9.83 -1.78 9.60
C GLY A 37 -9.50 -0.42 10.24
N ASP A 38 -8.39 0.20 9.86
CA ASP A 38 -7.99 1.52 10.36
C ASP A 38 -9.00 2.60 9.96
N ILE A 39 -9.48 2.59 8.70
CA ILE A 39 -10.46 3.56 8.18
C ILE A 39 -11.83 3.39 8.84
N GLN A 40 -12.27 2.15 9.10
CA GLN A 40 -13.52 1.88 9.82
C GLN A 40 -13.51 2.43 11.25
N ASN A 41 -12.32 2.53 11.85
CA ASN A 41 -12.11 3.10 13.18
C ASN A 41 -11.73 4.60 13.14
N ALA A 42 -11.89 5.26 12.00
CA ALA A 42 -11.63 6.69 11.87
C ALA A 42 -12.55 7.51 12.79
N LEU A 43 -12.01 8.61 13.32
CA LEU A 43 -12.74 9.55 14.13
C LEU A 43 -13.41 10.60 13.22
N GLY A 44 -14.73 10.59 13.20
CA GLY A 44 -15.51 11.59 12.48
C GLY A 44 -15.63 11.30 10.98
N ARG A 45 -15.43 12.32 10.15
CA ARG A 45 -15.67 12.23 8.69
C ARG A 45 -14.42 11.77 7.95
N LEU A 46 -14.67 11.06 6.85
CA LEU A 46 -13.67 10.73 5.85
C LEU A 46 -13.69 11.79 4.75
N SER A 47 -12.55 12.03 4.13
CA SER A 47 -12.42 12.78 2.88
C SER A 47 -11.58 11.95 1.92
N TRP A 48 -11.80 12.08 0.60
CA TRP A 48 -10.97 11.38 -0.38
C TRP A 48 -10.63 12.30 -1.54
N THR A 49 -9.45 12.08 -2.13
CA THR A 49 -9.05 12.69 -3.40
C THR A 49 -9.03 11.61 -4.47
N SER A 50 -9.47 11.98 -5.67
CA SER A 50 -9.40 11.14 -6.85
C SER A 50 -8.55 11.84 -7.89
N ASP A 51 -7.37 11.30 -8.15
CA ASP A 51 -6.49 11.76 -9.22
C ASP A 51 -6.78 10.91 -10.46
N ILE A 52 -7.25 11.56 -11.53
CA ILE A 52 -7.60 10.90 -12.79
C ILE A 52 -6.68 11.44 -13.88
N TRP A 53 -6.06 10.54 -14.63
CA TRP A 53 -5.24 10.90 -15.77
C TRP A 53 -5.31 9.82 -16.84
N SER A 54 -4.96 10.18 -18.07
CA SER A 54 -4.79 9.22 -19.16
C SER A 54 -3.35 9.23 -19.65
N ARG A 55 -2.85 8.08 -20.09
CA ARG A 55 -1.59 7.98 -20.81
C ARG A 55 -1.75 8.40 -22.28
N ILE A 56 -0.62 8.56 -22.98
CA ILE A 56 -0.59 8.91 -24.42
C ILE A 56 -1.34 7.86 -25.27
N ASN A 57 -1.36 6.60 -24.83
CA ASN A 57 -2.13 5.53 -25.47
C ASN A 57 -3.64 5.55 -25.14
N LEU A 58 -4.16 6.65 -24.56
CA LEU A 58 -5.55 6.84 -24.16
C LEU A 58 -6.05 5.85 -23.08
N GLU A 59 -5.12 5.18 -22.39
CA GLU A 59 -5.47 4.35 -21.23
C GLU A 59 -5.68 5.25 -20.00
N SER A 60 -6.86 5.14 -19.38
CA SER A 60 -7.24 5.94 -18.22
C SER A 60 -6.89 5.25 -16.91
N TYR A 61 -6.42 6.06 -15.97
CA TYR A 61 -6.02 5.67 -14.63
C TYR A 61 -6.78 6.51 -13.60
N LEU A 62 -7.05 5.90 -12.46
CA LEU A 62 -7.64 6.55 -11.30
C LEU A 62 -6.85 6.11 -10.07
N ALA A 63 -6.31 7.07 -9.33
CA ALA A 63 -5.83 6.87 -7.97
C ALA A 63 -6.83 7.48 -7.00
N VAL A 64 -7.16 6.75 -5.93
CA VAL A 64 -8.06 7.22 -4.86
C VAL A 64 -7.29 7.19 -3.55
N THR A 65 -7.11 8.35 -2.92
CA THR A 65 -6.49 8.45 -1.59
C THR A 65 -7.55 8.86 -0.58
N VAL A 66 -7.66 8.12 0.52
CA VAL A 66 -8.55 8.45 1.66
C VAL A 66 -7.75 9.18 2.73
N HIS A 67 -8.32 10.28 3.22
CA HIS A 67 -7.83 11.10 4.32
C HIS A 67 -8.80 11.01 5.50
N TYR A 68 -8.27 10.76 6.70
CA TYR A 68 -9.08 10.60 7.89
C TYR A 68 -8.32 10.95 9.17
N VAL A 69 -9.05 11.33 10.22
CA VAL A 69 -8.47 11.58 11.54
C VAL A 69 -8.49 10.29 12.36
N ALA A 70 -7.37 9.98 13.01
CA ALA A 70 -7.26 8.85 13.94
C ALA A 70 -6.59 9.31 15.23
N ARG A 71 -6.77 8.53 16.30
CA ARG A 71 -6.06 8.79 17.56
C ARG A 71 -4.66 8.20 17.48
N GLY A 72 -3.66 9.06 17.69
CA GLY A 72 -2.27 8.68 17.81
C GLY A 72 -1.96 8.02 19.15
N ARG A 73 -0.73 7.47 19.27
CA ARG A 73 -0.26 6.78 20.48
C ARG A 73 -0.30 7.67 21.73
N ASN A 74 -0.10 8.97 21.56
CA ASN A 74 -0.05 9.95 22.66
C ASN A 74 -1.43 10.60 22.94
N ARG A 75 -2.54 9.98 22.51
CA ARG A 75 -3.92 10.53 22.59
C ARG A 75 -4.18 11.79 21.77
N HIS A 76 -3.21 12.29 21.02
CA HIS A 76 -3.41 13.37 20.06
C HIS A 76 -4.16 12.89 18.82
N LEU A 77 -4.84 13.80 18.15
CA LEU A 77 -5.48 13.53 16.86
C LEU A 77 -4.44 13.68 15.74
N GLU A 78 -4.40 12.70 14.85
CA GLU A 78 -3.49 12.66 13.70
C GLU A 78 -4.32 12.58 12.42
N LEU A 79 -4.00 13.43 11.44
CA LEU A 79 -4.50 13.26 10.09
C LEU A 79 -3.67 12.17 9.39
N ARG A 80 -4.35 11.17 8.83
CA ARG A 80 -3.74 10.06 8.09
C ARG A 80 -4.26 10.03 6.66
N SER A 81 -3.39 9.60 5.75
CA SER A 81 -3.69 9.40 4.33
C SER A 81 -3.33 7.99 3.91
N ARG A 82 -4.18 7.35 3.10
CA ARG A 82 -3.99 5.98 2.61
C ARG A 82 -4.47 5.86 1.16
N LEU A 83 -3.63 5.26 0.31
CA LEU A 83 -3.88 4.92 -1.08
C LEU A 83 -4.14 3.41 -1.19
#